data_AF-A0A1F8MH86-F1
#
_entry.id   AF-A0A1F8MH86-F1
#
_cell.length_a   1.000
_cell.length_b   1.000
_cell.length_c   1.000
_cell.angle_alpha   90.00
_cell.angle_beta   90.00
_cell.angle_gamma   90.00
#
_symmetry.space_group_name_H-M   'P 1'
#
loop_
_entity.id
_entity.type
_entity.pdbx_description
1 polymer ?
#
loop_
_entity_poly.entity_id
_entity_poly.type
_entity_poly.pdbx_seq_one_letter_code
_entity_poly.pdbx_strand_id
1 'polypeptide(L)'
;MTIEEQVKDILARITRVDKSIITRESTFKEIKADSLDVVQALVAVEETFGIEIPDEEAQKFENFGDFVSYVENKVGQGQKV
;
A
#
# COMPACT_ATOMS: atom_id res chain seq x y z
N MET A 1 8.02 8.62 -11.08
CA MET A 1 7.51 7.51 -10.27
C MET A 1 6.21 7.97 -9.65
N THR A 2 5.11 7.31 -9.95
CA THR A 2 3.81 7.58 -9.31
C THR A 2 3.80 6.98 -7.91
N ILE A 3 2.85 7.40 -7.08
CA ILE A 3 2.63 6.81 -5.76
C ILE A 3 2.32 5.32 -5.92
N GLU A 4 1.51 4.94 -6.93
CA GLU A 4 1.27 3.54 -7.28
C GLU A 4 2.56 2.74 -7.48
N GLU A 5 3.50 3.23 -8.29
CA GLU A 5 4.75 2.52 -8.55
C GLU A 5 5.59 2.34 -7.29
N GLN A 6 5.64 3.35 -6.42
CA GLN A 6 6.39 3.29 -5.17
C GLN A 6 5.76 2.30 -4.19
N VAL A 7 4.44 2.37 -4.01
CA VAL A 7 3.69 1.45 -3.15
C VAL A 7 3.81 0.01 -3.68
N LYS A 8 3.72 -0.16 -5.01
CA LYS A 8 3.92 -1.46 -5.67
C LYS A 8 5.32 -2.01 -5.44
N ASP A 9 6.35 -1.17 -5.52
CA ASP A 9 7.74 -1.59 -5.29
C ASP A 9 7.99 -2.00 -3.84
N ILE A 10 7.45 -1.25 -2.87
CA ILE A 10 7.50 -1.56 -1.44
C ILE A 10 6.84 -2.92 -1.18
N LEU A 11 5.61 -3.11 -1.67
CA LEU A 11 4.89 -4.37 -1.49
C LEU A 11 5.60 -5.56 -2.16
N ALA A 12 6.09 -5.40 -3.38
CA ALA A 12 6.85 -6.43 -4.07
C ALA A 12 8.12 -6.84 -3.32
N ARG A 13 8.83 -5.88 -2.69
CA ARG A 13 10.01 -6.16 -1.88
C ARG A 13 9.68 -6.93 -0.60
N ILE A 14 8.58 -6.57 0.07
CA ILE A 14 8.17 -7.17 1.36
C ILE A 14 7.66 -8.59 1.13
N THR A 15 6.64 -8.72 0.26
CA THR A 15 6.00 -10.00 -0.08
C THR A 15 6.88 -10.91 -0.95
N ARG A 16 8.01 -10.38 -1.47
CA ARG A 16 8.93 -11.06 -2.39
C ARG A 16 8.24 -11.61 -3.64
N VAL A 17 7.19 -10.94 -4.10
CA VAL A 17 6.48 -11.29 -5.32
C VAL A 17 6.81 -10.33 -6.45
N ASP A 18 6.57 -10.77 -7.68
CA ASP A 18 6.76 -9.94 -8.86
C ASP A 18 5.74 -8.80 -8.94
N LYS A 19 6.21 -7.59 -9.23
CA LYS A 19 5.35 -6.41 -9.45
C LYS A 19 4.31 -6.65 -10.55
N SER A 20 4.64 -7.51 -11.51
CA SER A 20 3.76 -7.91 -12.61
C SER A 20 2.53 -8.69 -12.16
N ILE A 21 2.60 -9.37 -11.00
CA ILE A 21 1.44 -10.07 -10.43
C ILE A 21 0.58 -9.14 -9.57
N ILE A 22 1.11 -7.98 -9.17
CA ILE A 22 0.39 -6.98 -8.39
C ILE A 22 -0.42 -6.10 -9.35
N THR A 23 -1.70 -6.41 -9.51
CA THR A 23 -2.65 -5.57 -10.24
C THR A 23 -3.51 -4.78 -9.27
N ARG A 24 -4.23 -3.76 -9.77
CA ARG A 24 -5.17 -2.99 -8.94
C ARG A 24 -6.30 -3.86 -8.37
N GLU A 25 -6.66 -4.92 -9.09
CA GLU A 25 -7.69 -5.88 -8.68
C GLU A 25 -7.15 -6.95 -7.73
N SER A 26 -5.82 -7.14 -7.67
CA SER A 26 -5.21 -8.13 -6.79
C SER A 26 -5.46 -7.81 -5.33
N THR A 27 -6.00 -8.80 -4.65
CA THR A 27 -6.20 -8.80 -3.20
C THR A 27 -4.85 -9.04 -2.50
N PHE A 28 -4.64 -8.47 -1.31
CA PHE A 28 -3.46 -8.80 -0.48
C PHE A 28 -3.31 -10.31 -0.23
N LYS A 29 -4.45 -11.02 -0.14
CA LYS A 29 -4.48 -12.48 -0.03
C LYS A 29 -4.01 -13.20 -1.30
N GLU A 30 -4.27 -12.67 -2.48
CA GLU A 30 -3.90 -13.30 -3.76
C GLU A 30 -2.39 -13.21 -4.01
N ILE A 31 -1.79 -12.08 -3.63
CA ILE A 31 -0.33 -11.88 -3.68
C ILE A 31 0.39 -12.62 -2.54
N LYS A 32 -0.33 -13.41 -1.73
CA LYS A 32 0.18 -14.13 -0.56
C LYS A 32 0.90 -13.20 0.43
N ALA A 33 0.41 -11.98 0.58
CA ALA A 33 0.85 -11.13 1.67
C ALA A 33 0.24 -11.67 2.96
N ASP A 34 1.09 -12.15 3.87
CA ASP A 34 0.64 -12.49 5.22
C ASP A 34 0.27 -11.20 5.98
N SER A 35 -0.48 -11.33 7.07
CA SER A 35 -0.87 -10.18 7.90
C SER A 35 0.32 -9.35 8.36
N LEU A 36 1.51 -9.96 8.54
CA LEU A 36 2.75 -9.25 8.84
C LEU A 36 3.28 -8.45 7.64
N ASP A 37 3.20 -8.98 6.42
CA ASP A 37 3.65 -8.27 5.22
C ASP A 37 2.80 -7.02 4.98
N VAL A 38 1.49 -7.12 5.22
CA VAL A 38 0.57 -5.97 5.11
C VAL A 38 0.94 -4.90 6.13
N VAL A 39 1.19 -5.28 7.40
CA VAL A 39 1.63 -4.34 8.45
C VAL A 39 2.96 -3.69 8.08
N GLN A 40 3.94 -4.44 7.58
CA GLN A 40 5.22 -3.85 7.15
C GLN A 40 5.07 -2.92 5.95
N ALA A 41 4.19 -3.25 5.00
CA ALA A 41 3.93 -2.40 3.85
C ALA A 41 3.27 -1.08 4.25
N LEU A 42 2.31 -1.13 5.18
CA LEU A 42 1.67 0.05 5.75
C LEU A 42 2.70 0.96 6.40
N VAL A 43 3.49 0.45 7.34
CA VAL A 43 4.53 1.22 8.04
C VAL A 43 5.54 1.81 7.07
N ALA A 44 6.01 1.03 6.08
CA ALA A 44 6.95 1.52 5.07
C ALA A 44 6.36 2.64 4.20
N VAL A 45 5.08 2.53 3.84
CA VAL A 45 4.35 3.58 3.09
C VAL A 45 4.16 4.82 3.97
N GLU A 46 3.73 4.65 5.21
CA GLU A 46 3.58 5.74 6.18
C GLU A 46 4.87 6.53 6.35
N GLU A 47 6.02 5.86 6.55
CA GLU A 47 7.31 6.53 6.69
C GLU A 47 7.80 7.14 5.36
N THR A 48 7.59 6.47 4.23
CA THR A 48 8.03 6.96 2.90
C THR A 48 7.29 8.23 2.50
N PHE A 49 6.00 8.30 2.81
CA PHE A 49 5.12 9.39 2.39
C PHE A 49 4.81 10.39 3.51
N GLY A 50 5.19 10.10 4.75
CA GLY A 50 4.84 10.92 5.92
C GLY A 50 3.34 10.97 6.19
N ILE A 51 2.62 9.88 5.92
CA ILE A 51 1.18 9.78 6.16
C ILE A 51 0.90 8.85 7.34
N GLU A 52 -0.29 8.97 7.91
CA GLU A 52 -0.77 8.09 8.99
C GLU A 52 -2.02 7.35 8.49
N ILE A 53 -1.96 6.02 8.52
CA ILE A 53 -3.01 5.12 8.06
C ILE A 53 -3.54 4.37 9.29
N PRO A 54 -4.71 4.76 9.82
CA PRO A 54 -5.26 4.10 10.99
C PRO A 54 -5.64 2.65 10.68
N ASP A 55 -5.50 1.76 11.67
CA ASP A 55 -5.84 0.34 11.54
C ASP A 55 -7.24 0.10 10.98
N GLU A 56 -8.23 0.92 11.34
CA GLU A 56 -9.60 0.80 10.83
C GLU A 56 -9.70 0.97 9.30
N GLU A 57 -8.87 1.83 8.72
CA GLU A 57 -8.81 2.05 7.27
C GLU A 57 -7.96 0.96 6.61
N ALA A 58 -6.84 0.58 7.27
CA ALA A 58 -6.03 -0.56 6.86
C ALA A 58 -6.84 -1.86 6.72
N GLN A 59 -7.79 -2.10 7.63
CA GLN A 59 -8.69 -3.25 7.60
C GLN A 59 -9.76 -3.17 6.49
N LYS A 60 -10.06 -1.98 5.96
CA LYS A 60 -11.01 -1.80 4.85
C LYS A 60 -10.37 -2.05 3.49
N PHE A 61 -9.03 -2.06 3.39
CA PHE A 61 -8.35 -2.32 2.13
C PHE A 61 -8.44 -3.80 1.77
N GLU A 62 -9.32 -4.12 0.81
CA GLU A 62 -9.42 -5.47 0.27
C GLU A 62 -8.39 -5.69 -0.84
N ASN A 63 -8.24 -4.73 -1.75
CA ASN A 63 -7.40 -4.83 -2.93
C ASN A 63 -6.28 -3.78 -2.95
N PHE A 64 -5.26 -4.03 -3.79
CA PHE A 64 -4.13 -3.12 -3.95
C PHE A 64 -4.55 -1.74 -4.51
N GLY A 65 -5.55 -1.69 -5.38
CA GLY A 65 -6.05 -0.45 -5.97
C GLY A 65 -6.65 0.50 -4.93
N ASP A 66 -7.42 -0.02 -3.98
CA ASP A 66 -7.99 0.72 -2.85
C ASP A 66 -6.88 1.32 -1.99
N PHE A 67 -5.88 0.50 -1.65
CA PHE A 67 -4.74 0.93 -0.86
C PHE A 67 -3.97 2.06 -1.55
N VAL A 68 -3.61 1.89 -2.82
CA VAL A 68 -2.91 2.93 -3.58
C VAL A 68 -3.75 4.20 -3.69
N SER A 69 -5.04 4.08 -4.02
CA SER A 69 -5.93 5.24 -4.14
C SER A 69 -6.04 6.01 -2.82
N TYR A 70 -6.07 5.29 -1.70
CA TYR A 70 -6.08 5.88 -0.37
C TYR A 70 -4.80 6.65 -0.08
N VAL A 71 -3.64 6.04 -0.33
CA VAL A 71 -2.33 6.67 -0.15
C VAL A 71 -2.21 7.89 -1.05
N GLU A 72 -2.61 7.80 -2.32
CA GLU A 72 -2.63 8.92 -3.26
C GLU A 72 -3.49 10.08 -2.74
N ASN A 73 -4.67 9.77 -2.21
CA ASN A 73 -5.55 10.76 -1.62
C ASN A 73 -4.93 11.43 -0.40
N LYS A 74 -4.38 10.63 0.53
CA LYS A 74 -3.73 11.11 1.76
C LYS A 74 -2.52 11.97 1.48
N VAL A 75 -1.64 11.55 0.56
CA VAL A 75 -0.46 12.34 0.17
C VAL A 75 -0.88 13.65 -0.52
N GLY A 76 -1.92 13.62 -1.36
CA GLY A 76 -2.49 14.82 -1.96
C GLY A 76 -3.15 15.77 -0.96
N GLN A 77 -3.67 15.25 0.17
CA GLN A 77 -4.28 16.03 1.25
C GLN A 77 -3.26 16.49 2.30
N GLY A 78 -2.17 15.74 2.50
CA GLY A 78 -1.15 15.94 3.53
C GLY A 78 -0.18 17.09 3.25
N GLN A 79 -0.18 17.67 2.05
CA GLN A 79 0.62 18.86 1.71
C GLN A 79 -0.10 20.20 2.02
N LYS A 80 -1.03 20.20 2.96
CA LYS A 80 -1.61 21.41 3.56
C LYS A 80 -1.31 21.46 5.06
N VAL A 81 -0.06 21.70 5.44
CA VAL A 81 0.35 22.60 6.55
C VAL A 81 1.87 22.76 6.57
#